data_AF-A0A7C1FXZ0-F1
#
_entry.id   AF-A0A7C1FXZ0-F1
#
_cell.length_a   1.000
_cell.length_b   1.000
_cell.length_c   1.000
_cell.angle_alpha   90.00
_cell.angle_beta   90.00
_cell.angle_gamma   90.00
#
_symmetry.space_group_name_H-M   'P 1'
#
loop_
_entity.id
_entity.type
_entity.pdbx_description
1 polymer ?
#
loop_
_entity_poly.entity_id
_entity_poly.type
_entity_poly.pdbx_seq_one_letter_code
_entity_poly.pdbx_strand_id
1 'polypeptide(L)'
;LAAVRAAGERGLQITRFKGLGEMNAEELRQTTLDPANRTLVRVTMEDVTAADDLFRILMGEKVEPRREFIEKHALEARNLDV
;
A
#
# COMPACT_ATOMS: atom_id res chain seq x y z
N LEU A 1 12.56 6.45 29.00
CA LEU A 1 11.48 6.28 28.00
C LEU A 1 11.15 4.81 27.72
N ALA A 2 12.13 3.93 27.46
CA ALA A 2 11.87 2.50 27.20
C ALA A 2 11.12 1.76 28.33
N ALA A 3 11.46 2.02 29.60
CA ALA A 3 10.77 1.44 30.75
C ALA A 3 9.29 1.85 30.87
N VAL A 4 8.94 3.06 30.41
CA VAL A 4 7.56 3.58 30.40
C VAL A 4 6.74 2.91 29.30
N ARG A 5 7.31 2.70 28.11
CA ARG A 5 6.69 1.90 27.04
C ARG A 5 6.47 0.45 27.46
N ALA A 6 7.49 -0.20 28.00
CA ALA A 6 7.39 -1.57 28.48
C ALA A 6 6.33 -1.73 29.59
N ALA A 7 6.18 -0.72 30.45
CA ALA A 7 5.11 -0.72 31.45
C ALA A 7 3.72 -0.58 30.84
N GLY A 8 3.55 0.23 29.79
CA GLY A 8 2.27 0.47 29.11
C GLY A 8 1.86 -0.60 28.08
N GLU A 9 2.80 -1.35 27.53
CA GLU A 9 2.55 -2.45 26.59
C GLU A 9 2.11 -3.75 27.30
N ARG A 10 2.25 -3.82 28.63
CA ARG A 10 1.85 -5.00 29.42
C ARG A 10 0.34 -5.25 29.28
N GLY A 11 0.00 -6.41 28.72
CA GLY A 11 -1.39 -6.87 28.52
C GLY A 11 -2.01 -6.46 27.20
N LEU A 12 -1.27 -5.74 26.34
CA LEU A 12 -1.77 -5.30 25.04
C LEU A 12 -1.66 -6.44 24.03
N GLN A 13 -2.79 -6.85 23.47
CA GLN A 13 -2.83 -7.79 22.34
C GLN A 13 -2.93 -7.01 21.04
N ILE A 14 -1.89 -7.10 20.20
CA ILE A 14 -1.84 -6.45 18.89
C ILE A 14 -2.05 -7.52 17.82
N THR A 15 -3.16 -7.40 17.09
CA THR A 15 -3.41 -8.21 15.89
C THR A 15 -2.99 -7.42 14.66
N ARG A 16 -2.13 -8.01 13.82
CA ARG A 16 -1.70 -7.43 12.54
C ARG A 16 -2.21 -8.27 11.39
N PHE A 17 -3.24 -7.79 10.71
CA PHE A 17 -3.76 -8.40 9.49
C PHE A 17 -2.73 -8.33 8.35
N LYS A 18 -2.42 -9.47 7.74
CA LYS A 18 -1.54 -9.56 6.55
C LYS A 18 -2.30 -9.57 5.23
N GLY A 19 -3.59 -9.80 5.29
CA GLY A 19 -4.49 -9.76 4.14
C GLY A 19 -5.95 -9.71 4.60
N LEU A 20 -6.85 -9.41 3.67
CA LEU A 20 -8.28 -9.28 3.95
C LEU A 20 -8.92 -10.59 4.44
N GLY A 21 -8.38 -11.75 4.05
CA GLY A 21 -8.88 -13.06 4.46
C GLY A 21 -8.64 -13.39 5.94
N GLU A 22 -7.83 -12.60 6.65
CA GLU A 22 -7.62 -12.74 8.10
C GLU A 22 -8.66 -11.98 8.93
N MET A 23 -9.52 -11.19 8.27
CA MET A 23 -10.58 -10.42 8.90
C MET A 23 -11.92 -11.15 8.81
N ASN A 24 -12.73 -11.05 9.86
CA ASN A 24 -14.10 -11.50 9.82
C ASN A 24 -15.02 -10.48 9.11
N ALA A 25 -16.26 -10.87 8.85
CA ALA A 25 -17.22 -10.05 8.10
C ALA A 25 -17.53 -8.70 8.78
N GLU A 26 -17.58 -8.66 10.11
CA GLU A 26 -17.88 -7.44 10.86
C GLU A 26 -16.69 -6.47 10.82
N GLU A 27 -15.47 -6.98 10.99
CA GLU A 27 -14.24 -6.20 10.86
C GLU A 27 -14.10 -5.58 9.47
N LEU A 28 -14.34 -6.37 8.41
CA LEU A 28 -14.32 -5.86 7.03
C LEU A 28 -15.36 -4.77 6.81
N ARG A 29 -16.58 -4.99 7.32
CA ARG A 29 -17.67 -4.01 7.19
C ARG A 29 -17.29 -2.68 7.84
N GLN A 30 -16.87 -2.71 9.10
CA GLN A 30 -16.57 -1.52 9.88
C GLN A 30 -15.36 -0.75 9.36
N THR A 31 -14.37 -1.43 8.79
CA THR A 31 -13.10 -0.79 8.38
C THR A 31 -13.05 -0.40 6.91
N THR A 32 -13.59 -1.22 6.00
CA THR A 32 -13.35 -1.05 4.54
C THR A 32 -14.61 -0.83 3.72
N LEU A 33 -15.79 -1.27 4.18
CA LEU A 33 -17.00 -1.27 3.35
C LEU A 33 -18.00 -0.17 3.72
N ASP A 34 -18.15 0.13 5.01
CA ASP A 34 -19.10 1.13 5.50
C ASP A 34 -18.73 2.53 4.97
N PRO A 35 -19.62 3.21 4.21
CA PRO A 35 -19.38 4.57 3.73
C PRO A 35 -18.99 5.59 4.80
N ALA A 36 -19.42 5.39 6.05
CA ALA A 36 -19.09 6.29 7.15
C ALA A 36 -17.63 6.18 7.62
N ASN A 37 -17.01 5.01 7.46
CA ASN A 37 -15.69 4.70 8.04
C ASN A 37 -14.64 4.29 7.00
N ARG A 38 -15.06 3.95 5.77
CA ARG A 38 -14.15 3.48 4.72
C ARG A 38 -13.26 4.61 4.20
N THR A 39 -12.05 4.22 3.81
CA THR A 39 -11.12 5.10 3.09
C THR A 39 -11.03 4.65 1.64
N LEU A 40 -11.42 5.52 0.71
CA LEU A 40 -11.32 5.26 -0.73
C LEU A 40 -10.39 6.28 -1.39
N VAL A 41 -9.61 5.82 -2.36
CA VAL A 41 -8.78 6.68 -3.23
C VAL A 41 -9.37 6.61 -4.63
N ARG A 42 -9.64 7.79 -5.21
CA ARG A 42 -10.11 7.88 -6.61
C ARG A 42 -8.92 7.91 -7.54
N VAL A 43 -8.84 6.95 -8.46
CA VAL A 43 -7.81 6.95 -9.51
C VAL A 43 -8.15 8.00 -10.56
N THR A 44 -7.19 8.85 -10.90
CA THR A 44 -7.25 9.88 -11.95
C THR A 44 -6.22 9.57 -13.04
N MET A 45 -6.44 10.10 -14.24
CA MET A 45 -5.53 9.97 -15.37
C MET A 45 -5.22 11.37 -15.89
N GLU A 46 -4.02 11.86 -15.59
CA GLU A 46 -3.60 13.23 -15.91
C GLU A 46 -2.90 13.29 -17.26
N ASP A 47 -1.97 12.36 -17.51
CA ASP A 47 -1.25 12.20 -18.77
C ASP A 47 -1.44 10.78 -19.30
N VAL A 48 -2.18 10.66 -20.41
CA VAL A 48 -2.49 9.39 -21.05
C VAL A 48 -1.25 8.78 -21.70
N THR A 49 -0.38 9.60 -22.29
CA THR A 49 0.81 9.11 -23.02
C THR A 49 1.86 8.60 -22.04
N ALA A 50 2.13 9.36 -20.98
CA ALA A 50 3.07 8.92 -19.95
C ALA A 50 2.57 7.65 -19.24
N ALA A 51 1.26 7.54 -19.00
CA ALA A 51 0.67 6.34 -18.43
C ALA A 51 0.84 5.12 -19.34
N ASP A 52 0.54 5.24 -20.64
CA ASP A 52 0.68 4.13 -21.61
C ASP A 52 2.13 3.62 -21.69
N ASP A 53 3.10 4.55 -21.76
CA ASP A 53 4.52 4.18 -21.75
C ASP A 53 4.93 3.44 -20.48
N LEU A 54 4.46 3.89 -19.30
CA LEU A 54 4.72 3.22 -18.04
C LEU A 54 4.07 1.83 -18.00
N PHE A 55 2.84 1.69 -18.49
CA PHE A 55 2.16 0.40 -18.62
C PHE A 55 2.95 -0.56 -19.52
N ARG A 56 3.46 -0.08 -20.65
CA ARG A 56 4.26 -0.90 -21.57
C ARG A 56 5.57 -1.36 -20.95
N ILE A 57 6.23 -0.51 -20.16
CA ILE A 57 7.47 -0.86 -19.45
C ILE A 57 7.19 -1.89 -18.34
N LEU A 58 6.18 -1.63 -17.49
CA LEU A 58 5.93 -2.44 -16.30
C LEU A 58 5.19 -3.74 -16.62
N MET A 59 4.23 -3.71 -17.53
CA MET A 59 3.32 -4.84 -17.80
C MET A 59 3.59 -5.52 -19.15
N GLY A 60 4.49 -4.97 -19.99
CA GLY A 60 4.85 -5.56 -21.27
C GLY A 60 5.64 -6.87 -21.14
N GLU A 61 5.76 -7.62 -22.22
CA GLU A 61 6.38 -8.96 -22.21
C GLU A 61 7.89 -8.95 -21.96
N LYS A 62 8.57 -7.84 -22.28
CA LYS A 62 10.03 -7.74 -22.15
C LYS A 62 10.43 -7.55 -20.68
N VAL A 63 11.29 -8.43 -20.19
CA VAL A 63 11.79 -8.38 -18.81
C VAL A 63 12.84 -7.28 -18.61
N GLU A 64 13.71 -7.05 -19.59
CA GLU A 64 14.84 -6.11 -19.46
C GLU A 64 14.40 -4.67 -19.08
N PRO A 65 13.46 -4.04 -19.81
CA PRO A 65 13.06 -2.66 -19.51
C PRO A 65 12.43 -2.53 -18.12
N ARG A 66 11.70 -3.56 -17.68
CA ARG A 66 11.10 -3.62 -16.35
C ARG A 66 12.17 -3.70 -15.26
N ARG A 67 13.21 -4.52 -15.48
CA ARG A 67 14.32 -4.67 -14.52
C ARG A 67 15.06 -3.35 -14.35
N GLU A 68 15.47 -2.73 -15.45
CA GLU A 68 16.16 -1.44 -15.45
C GLU A 68 15.34 -0.36 -14.73
N PHE A 69 14.03 -0.32 -14.99
CA PHE A 69 13.11 0.63 -14.32
C PHE A 69 13.09 0.42 -12.80
N ILE A 70 12.94 -0.83 -12.34
CA ILE A 70 12.89 -1.16 -10.92
C ILE A 70 14.22 -0.82 -10.23
N GLU A 71 15.35 -1.22 -10.82
CA GLU A 71 16.67 -0.96 -10.23
C GLU A 71 16.95 0.53 -10.09
N LYS A 72 16.52 1.32 -11.08
CA LYS A 72 16.69 2.77 -11.07
C LYS A 72 15.81 3.46 -10.02
N HIS A 73 14.54 3.07 -9.89
CA HIS A 73 13.54 3.84 -9.13
C HIS A 73 13.12 3.22 -7.78
N ALA A 74 13.48 1.98 -7.47
CA ALA A 74 12.99 1.28 -6.27
C ALA A 74 13.32 2.00 -4.95
N LEU A 75 14.47 2.69 -4.87
CA LEU A 75 14.88 3.41 -3.66
C LEU A 75 14.13 4.73 -3.47
N GLU A 76 13.58 5.29 -4.56
CA GLU A 76 12.84 6.55 -4.56
C GLU A 76 11.40 6.38 -4.07
N ALA A 77 10.86 5.15 -4.09
CA ALA A 77 9.47 4.85 -3.76
C ALA A 77 9.00 5.32 -2.37
N ARG A 78 9.93 5.50 -1.42
CA ARG A 78 9.60 6.00 -0.07
C ARG A 78 9.33 7.50 -0.02
N ASN A 79 9.82 8.25 -1.00
CA ASN A 79 9.86 9.71 -0.96
C ASN A 79 9.08 10.35 -2.14
N LEU A 80 8.13 9.63 -2.73
CA LEU A 80 7.35 10.14 -3.86
C LEU A 80 6.43 11.29 -3.46
N ASP A 81 5.99 11.32 -2.20
CA ASP A 81 5.00 12.27 -1.67
C ASP A 81 5.59 13.23 -0.62
N VAL A 82 6.92 13.44 -0.60
CA VAL A 82 7.62 14.34 0.36
C VAL A 82 7.77 15.75 -0.20
#